data_AF-A0A7V9F3H2-F1
#
_entry.id   AF-A0A7V9F3H2-F1
#
_cell.length_a   1.000
_cell.length_b   1.000
_cell.length_c   1.000
_cell.angle_alpha   90.00
_cell.angle_beta   90.00
_cell.angle_gamma   90.00
#
_symmetry.space_group_name_H-M   'P 1'
#
loop_
_entity.id
_entity.type
_entity.pdbx_description
1 polymer ?
#
loop_
_entity_poly.entity_id
_entity_poly.type
_entity_poly.pdbx_seq_one_letter_code
_entity_poly.pdbx_strand_id
1 'polypeptide(L)'
;MRGRQAIGAGLAAALTAGAAWFGISAATAGGEPMAAGGERVEFRGWPGRPVDSITQGQRLARGANTLTVVTEEIRSREVNLGGKGFTTGDFFVFEEAVYSERGRRVVGEDTVRCELGIRTFNCEATVKLDGRGKITVSGALFGRQDIAIPVTGGTRNFSAARGQLKVFDLPRGRTLLVFELE
;
A
#
# COMPACT_ATOMS: atom_id res chain seq x y z
N MET A 1 29.32 -78.48 -18.37
CA MET A 1 28.02 -78.92 -18.91
C MET A 1 27.42 -77.71 -19.62
N ARG A 2 27.52 -77.63 -20.96
CA ARG A 2 26.38 -77.70 -21.93
C ARG A 2 25.18 -76.81 -21.51
N GLY A 3 24.69 -75.83 -22.27
CA GLY A 3 24.89 -75.40 -23.66
C GLY A 3 24.13 -74.08 -23.93
N ARG A 4 24.46 -73.36 -25.03
CA ARG A 4 23.61 -73.00 -26.20
C ARG A 4 22.39 -72.10 -25.88
N GLN A 5 21.98 -71.06 -26.62
CA GLN A 5 22.23 -70.37 -27.91
C GLN A 5 21.42 -69.03 -27.79
N ALA A 6 21.91 -67.83 -28.14
CA ALA A 6 21.96 -67.14 -29.45
C ALA A 6 20.61 -66.84 -30.15
N ILE A 7 20.57 -65.65 -30.82
CA ILE A 7 19.61 -65.10 -31.84
C ILE A 7 18.48 -64.23 -31.22
N GLY A 8 18.12 -63.03 -31.70
CA GLY A 8 18.45 -62.19 -32.86
C GLY A 8 17.59 -60.90 -32.78
N ALA A 9 18.11 -59.75 -33.17
CA ALA A 9 17.77 -59.00 -34.40
C ALA A 9 16.47 -58.14 -34.36
N GLY A 10 16.62 -56.85 -34.69
CA GLY A 10 15.69 -56.17 -35.63
C GLY A 10 14.80 -55.03 -35.10
N LEU A 11 15.26 -53.80 -35.31
CA LEU A 11 14.56 -52.62 -35.88
C LEU A 11 13.05 -52.41 -35.61
N ALA A 12 12.71 -51.22 -35.08
CA ALA A 12 11.76 -50.30 -35.72
C ALA A 12 11.89 -48.87 -35.15
N ALA A 13 12.05 -47.91 -36.04
CA ALA A 13 12.01 -46.49 -35.78
C ALA A 13 10.58 -45.99 -35.56
N ALA A 14 10.40 -44.93 -34.75
CA ALA A 14 9.24 -44.06 -34.84
C ALA A 14 9.68 -42.61 -34.55
N LEU A 15 9.67 -41.81 -35.63
CA LEU A 15 9.66 -40.36 -35.63
C LEU A 15 8.31 -39.86 -35.10
N THR A 16 8.30 -38.92 -34.15
CA THR A 16 7.23 -37.93 -34.05
C THR A 16 7.76 -36.58 -33.56
N ALA A 17 7.77 -35.65 -34.52
CA ALA A 17 7.50 -34.22 -34.47
C ALA A 17 7.51 -33.49 -33.11
N GLY A 18 8.22 -32.36 -33.11
CA GLY A 18 8.18 -31.37 -32.05
C GLY A 18 6.81 -30.71 -31.90
N ALA A 19 6.53 -30.33 -30.65
CA ALA A 19 5.60 -29.27 -30.33
C ALA A 19 6.36 -28.28 -29.45
N ALA A 20 6.65 -27.10 -29.99
CA ALA A 20 7.10 -25.96 -29.21
C ALA A 20 5.92 -25.54 -28.31
N TRP A 21 6.03 -25.81 -27.01
CA TRP A 21 5.11 -25.27 -26.03
C TRP A 21 5.50 -23.80 -25.79
N PHE A 22 4.82 -22.90 -26.49
CA PHE A 22 4.71 -21.51 -26.03
C PHE A 22 3.86 -21.52 -24.76
N GLY A 23 4.53 -21.62 -23.62
CA GLY A 23 3.92 -21.35 -22.32
C GLY A 23 3.54 -19.88 -22.27
N ILE A 24 2.27 -19.58 -22.53
CA ILE A 24 1.68 -18.28 -22.21
C ILE A 24 1.67 -18.21 -20.67
N SER A 25 2.64 -17.51 -20.10
CA SER A 25 2.57 -17.09 -18.71
C SER A 25 1.41 -16.11 -18.58
N ALA A 26 0.23 -16.63 -18.24
CA ALA A 26 -0.85 -15.81 -17.74
C ALA A 26 -0.37 -15.18 -16.43
N ALA A 27 0.06 -13.92 -16.49
CA ALA A 27 0.24 -13.12 -15.30
C ALA A 27 -1.13 -13.01 -14.63
N THR A 28 -1.37 -13.84 -13.62
CA THR A 28 -2.47 -13.65 -12.70
C THR A 28 -2.19 -12.33 -11.98
N ALA A 29 -2.84 -11.25 -12.43
CA ALA A 29 -2.97 -10.04 -11.66
C ALA A 29 -3.73 -10.42 -10.39
N GLY A 30 -2.99 -10.81 -9.36
CA GLY A 30 -3.49 -11.11 -8.02
C GLY A 30 -3.87 -9.81 -7.33
N GLY A 31 -4.92 -9.16 -7.81
CA GLY A 31 -5.71 -8.25 -7.00
C GLY A 31 -6.58 -9.13 -6.13
N GLU A 32 -6.18 -9.35 -4.88
CA GLU A 32 -7.07 -10.00 -3.90
C GLU A 32 -8.36 -9.16 -3.83
N PRO A 33 -9.53 -9.75 -4.13
CA PRO A 33 -10.79 -9.05 -3.93
C PRO A 33 -10.91 -8.76 -2.44
N MET A 34 -11.18 -7.50 -2.08
CA MET A 34 -11.52 -7.17 -0.69
C MET A 34 -12.68 -8.06 -0.28
N ALA A 35 -12.43 -8.95 0.68
CA ALA A 35 -13.35 -10.00 1.05
C ALA A 35 -14.68 -9.39 1.50
N ALA A 36 -15.75 -9.75 0.80
CA ALA A 36 -17.11 -9.62 1.29
C ALA A 36 -17.34 -10.73 2.34
N GLY A 37 -16.65 -10.63 3.48
CA GLY A 37 -16.72 -11.59 4.59
C GLY A 37 -16.56 -10.84 5.89
N GLY A 38 -17.44 -11.09 6.86
CA GLY A 38 -17.66 -10.36 8.10
C GLY A 38 -16.51 -10.33 9.12
N GLU A 39 -15.26 -10.29 8.68
CA GLU A 39 -14.13 -9.90 9.52
C GLU A 39 -14.15 -8.37 9.64
N ARG A 40 -14.17 -7.84 10.87
CA ARG A 40 -13.98 -6.41 11.08
C ARG A 40 -12.58 -6.06 10.61
N VAL A 41 -12.46 -5.47 9.42
CA VAL A 41 -11.25 -4.74 9.05
C VAL A 41 -11.23 -3.51 9.96
N GLU A 42 -10.58 -3.62 11.11
CA GLU A 42 -10.35 -2.47 11.99
C GLU A 42 -9.34 -1.56 11.28
N PHE A 43 -9.82 -0.47 10.68
CA PHE A 43 -8.95 0.52 10.06
C PHE A 43 -8.32 1.34 11.17
N ARG A 44 -7.01 1.17 11.38
CA ARG A 44 -6.22 2.05 12.24
C ARG A 44 -5.28 2.86 11.37
N GLY A 45 -5.42 4.18 11.44
CA GLY A 45 -4.66 5.13 10.65
C GLY A 45 -4.86 4.97 9.14
N TRP A 46 -3.81 5.34 8.42
CA TRP A 46 -3.80 5.29 6.97
C TRP A 46 -3.80 3.85 6.42
N PRO A 47 -4.49 3.56 5.30
CA PRO A 47 -4.29 2.33 4.56
C PRO A 47 -2.93 2.36 3.83
N GLY A 48 -1.88 1.86 4.48
CA GLY A 48 -0.53 1.80 3.93
C GLY A 48 -0.09 0.41 3.44
N ARG A 49 1.09 0.39 2.81
CA ARG A 49 1.82 -0.84 2.52
C ARG A 49 2.69 -1.24 3.72
N PRO A 50 2.65 -2.49 4.21
CA PRO A 50 3.51 -2.94 5.28
C PRO A 50 5.01 -2.85 4.93
N VAL A 51 5.81 -2.36 5.88
CA VAL A 51 7.28 -2.39 5.85
C VAL A 51 7.83 -2.71 7.24
N ASP A 52 9.00 -3.33 7.30
CA ASP A 52 9.63 -3.74 8.56
C ASP A 52 10.35 -2.57 9.26
N SER A 53 10.68 -1.51 8.52
CA SER A 53 11.45 -0.38 9.04
C SER A 53 11.26 0.92 8.25
N ILE A 54 11.58 2.04 8.90
CA ILE A 54 11.60 3.38 8.29
C ILE A 54 12.51 3.39 7.04
N THR A 55 13.71 2.83 7.15
CA THR A 55 14.68 2.79 6.06
C THR A 55 14.15 2.01 4.84
N GLN A 56 13.40 0.93 5.06
CA GLN A 56 12.77 0.21 3.95
C GLN A 56 11.71 1.07 3.25
N GLY A 57 10.83 1.73 4.00
CA GLY A 57 9.82 2.63 3.43
C GLY A 57 10.45 3.77 2.62
N GLN A 58 11.50 4.41 3.13
CA GLN A 58 12.23 5.46 2.42
C GLN A 58 12.87 4.98 1.11
N ARG A 59 13.52 3.80 1.12
CA ARG A 59 14.08 3.22 -0.11
C ARG A 59 13.01 2.93 -1.16
N LEU A 60 11.81 2.56 -0.71
CA LEU A 60 10.69 2.26 -1.58
C LEU A 60 10.00 3.51 -2.13
N ALA A 61 10.10 4.65 -1.45
CA ALA A 61 9.61 5.92 -1.96
C ALA A 61 10.41 6.31 -3.23
N ARG A 62 11.74 6.35 -3.18
CA ARG A 62 12.64 6.70 -4.32
C ARG A 62 12.60 8.17 -4.78
N GLY A 63 11.91 9.08 -4.09
CA GLY A 63 11.95 10.52 -4.38
C GLY A 63 13.30 11.18 -4.03
N ALA A 64 13.71 12.20 -4.79
CA ALA A 64 14.94 12.97 -4.55
C ALA A 64 14.76 14.08 -3.50
N ASN A 65 13.56 14.70 -3.45
CA ASN A 65 13.20 15.73 -2.49
C ASN A 65 12.08 15.20 -1.61
N THR A 66 12.47 14.61 -0.47
CA THR A 66 11.52 13.95 0.43
C THR A 66 11.42 14.62 1.79
N LEU A 67 10.20 14.73 2.30
CA LEU A 67 9.93 14.98 3.71
C LEU A 67 9.39 13.68 4.32
N THR A 68 10.11 13.14 5.31
CA THR A 68 9.71 11.93 6.02
C THR A 68 9.26 12.26 7.44
N VAL A 69 8.08 11.76 7.83
CA VAL A 69 7.56 11.84 9.20
C VAL A 69 6.94 10.51 9.61
N VAL A 70 6.86 10.27 10.91
CA VAL A 70 6.21 9.07 11.45
C VAL A 70 4.98 9.51 12.23
N THR A 71 3.84 8.88 12.01
CA THR A 71 2.61 9.21 12.73
C THR A 71 2.18 8.08 13.67
N GLU A 72 1.38 8.44 14.66
CA GLU A 72 0.75 7.52 15.61
C GLU A 72 -0.66 8.04 15.88
N GLU A 73 -1.66 7.18 15.66
CA GLU A 73 -3.06 7.52 15.87
C GLU A 73 -3.32 7.86 17.35
N ILE A 74 -3.90 9.03 17.59
CA ILE A 74 -4.29 9.51 18.92
C ILE A 74 -5.79 9.36 19.16
N ARG A 75 -6.61 9.49 18.12
CA ARG A 75 -8.05 9.30 18.17
C ARG A 75 -8.60 8.93 16.81
N SER A 76 -9.61 8.06 16.79
CA SER A 76 -10.35 7.70 15.59
C SER A 76 -11.85 7.56 15.88
N ARG A 77 -12.64 7.74 14.82
CA ARG A 77 -14.08 7.50 14.80
C ARG A 77 -14.46 6.90 13.45
N GLU A 78 -15.18 5.79 13.50
CA GLU A 78 -15.88 5.23 12.36
C GLU A 78 -17.32 5.76 12.34
N VAL A 79 -17.78 6.17 11.16
CA VAL A 79 -19.16 6.59 10.92
C VAL A 79 -19.76 5.64 9.90
N ASN A 80 -20.68 4.81 10.39
CA ASN A 80 -21.45 3.88 9.59
C ASN A 80 -22.77 4.56 9.19
N LEU A 81 -22.96 4.76 7.88
CA LEU A 81 -24.15 5.37 7.28
C LEU A 81 -25.12 4.33 6.72
N GLY A 82 -24.72 3.06 6.67
CA GLY A 82 -25.45 1.97 6.02
C GLY A 82 -25.85 0.82 6.95
N GLY A 83 -25.82 -0.39 6.38
CA GLY A 83 -26.20 -1.63 7.05
C GLY A 83 -25.12 -2.16 8.00
N LYS A 84 -25.25 -3.42 8.45
CA LYS A 84 -24.22 -4.04 9.28
C LYS A 84 -22.89 -4.18 8.51
N GLY A 85 -21.81 -3.72 9.13
CA GLY A 85 -20.46 -3.76 8.55
C GLY A 85 -20.12 -2.52 7.74
N PHE A 86 -18.92 -2.49 7.17
CA PHE A 86 -18.47 -1.40 6.30
C PHE A 86 -19.20 -1.46 4.95
N THR A 87 -19.85 -0.36 4.59
CA THR A 87 -20.61 -0.19 3.36
C THR A 87 -20.17 1.05 2.59
N THR A 88 -20.49 1.13 1.29
CA THR A 88 -20.18 2.31 0.48
C THR A 88 -20.80 3.57 1.09
N GLY A 89 -20.00 4.62 1.23
CA GLY A 89 -20.36 5.88 1.87
C GLY A 89 -20.01 5.95 3.35
N ASP A 90 -19.70 4.82 3.99
CA ASP A 90 -19.12 4.85 5.34
C ASP A 90 -17.78 5.60 5.30
N PHE A 91 -17.44 6.24 6.40
CA PHE A 91 -16.16 6.93 6.50
C PHE A 91 -15.57 6.80 7.88
N PHE A 92 -14.26 6.92 7.94
CA PHE A 92 -13.52 7.02 9.19
C PHE A 92 -12.74 8.33 9.22
N VAL A 93 -12.71 8.93 10.40
CA VAL A 93 -11.90 10.11 10.68
C VAL A 93 -10.93 9.78 11.79
N PHE A 94 -9.70 10.23 11.66
CA PHE A 94 -8.69 10.02 12.68
C PHE A 94 -7.73 11.19 12.73
N GLU A 95 -7.08 11.30 13.88
CA GLU A 95 -6.01 12.24 14.11
C GLU A 95 -4.80 11.50 14.62
N GLU A 96 -3.64 12.00 14.23
CA GLU A 96 -2.37 11.39 14.57
C GLU A 96 -1.41 12.45 15.12
N ALA A 97 -0.59 12.06 16.10
CA ALA A 97 0.59 12.82 16.46
C ALA A 97 1.67 12.61 15.40
N VAL A 98 2.24 13.69 14.88
CA VAL A 98 3.31 13.62 13.87
C VAL A 98 4.65 13.72 14.57
N TYR A 99 5.50 12.73 14.37
CA TYR A 99 6.85 12.65 14.92
C TYR A 99 7.89 12.94 13.83
N SER A 100 9.03 13.46 14.25
CA SER A 100 10.21 13.51 13.38
C SER A 100 10.58 12.10 12.91
N GLU A 101 11.32 12.01 11.81
CA GLU A 101 11.75 10.73 11.21
C GLU A 101 12.38 9.75 12.22
N ARG A 102 13.11 10.26 13.22
CA ARG A 102 13.70 9.41 14.28
C ARG A 102 12.69 8.91 15.32
N GLY A 103 11.42 9.29 15.21
CA GLY A 103 10.30 8.84 16.04
C GLY A 103 10.31 9.35 17.48
N ARG A 104 11.18 10.31 17.85
CA ARG A 104 11.44 10.72 19.24
C ARG A 104 10.78 12.02 19.69
N ARG A 105 10.37 12.88 18.77
CA ARG A 105 9.82 14.21 19.08
C ARG A 105 8.57 14.44 18.25
N VAL A 106 7.48 14.85 18.90
CA VAL A 106 6.29 15.38 18.21
C VAL A 106 6.65 16.71 17.55
N VAL A 107 6.33 16.82 16.27
CA VAL A 107 6.62 17.96 15.39
C VAL A 107 5.36 18.52 14.74
N GLY A 108 4.18 17.99 15.07
CA GLY A 108 2.92 18.43 14.53
C GLY A 108 1.80 17.41 14.71
N GLU A 109 0.78 17.54 13.88
CA GLU A 109 -0.46 16.75 13.91
C GLU A 109 -0.96 16.45 12.49
N ASP A 110 -1.64 15.32 12.32
CA ASP A 110 -2.35 14.93 11.10
C ASP A 110 -3.84 14.80 11.40
N THR A 111 -4.68 15.17 10.44
CA THR A 111 -6.13 14.98 10.50
C THR A 111 -6.57 14.42 9.16
N VAL A 112 -7.24 13.27 9.21
CA VAL A 112 -7.58 12.48 8.04
C VAL A 112 -9.06 12.14 8.04
N ARG A 113 -9.65 12.14 6.84
CA ARG A 113 -10.97 11.57 6.56
C ARG A 113 -10.83 10.64 5.37
N CYS A 114 -11.28 9.40 5.51
CA CYS A 114 -11.32 8.43 4.42
C CYS A 114 -12.74 7.88 4.28
N GLU A 115 -13.29 7.96 3.08
CA GLU A 115 -14.61 7.43 2.72
C GLU A 115 -14.48 6.17 1.88
N LEU A 116 -15.31 5.17 2.18
CA LEU A 116 -15.38 3.90 1.47
C LEU A 116 -16.18 4.07 0.17
N GLY A 117 -15.49 3.96 -0.96
CA GLY A 117 -16.10 3.78 -2.27
C GLY A 117 -16.49 2.31 -2.53
N ILE A 118 -16.94 2.01 -3.75
CA ILE A 118 -17.25 0.63 -4.16
C ILE A 118 -15.98 -0.22 -4.22
N ARG A 119 -14.86 0.38 -4.64
CA ARG A 119 -13.55 -0.28 -4.80
C ARG A 119 -12.37 0.58 -4.35
N THR A 120 -12.64 1.70 -3.69
CA THR A 120 -11.64 2.72 -3.39
C THR A 120 -11.80 3.23 -1.96
N PHE A 121 -10.74 3.82 -1.44
CA PHE A 121 -10.81 4.72 -0.29
C PHE A 121 -10.52 6.13 -0.76
N ASN A 122 -11.49 7.03 -0.67
CA ASN A 122 -11.30 8.43 -0.99
C ASN A 122 -10.84 9.14 0.27
N CYS A 123 -9.56 9.46 0.34
CA CYS A 123 -8.96 10.06 1.52
C CYS A 123 -8.58 11.52 1.28
N GLU A 124 -8.82 12.35 2.28
CA GLU A 124 -8.29 13.70 2.38
C GLU A 124 -7.59 13.85 3.74
N ALA A 125 -6.44 14.54 3.75
CA ALA A 125 -5.74 14.82 4.98
C ALA A 125 -5.01 16.15 4.98
N THR A 126 -4.75 16.64 6.18
CA THR A 126 -3.91 17.80 6.44
C THR A 126 -2.86 17.46 7.48
N VAL A 127 -1.60 17.40 7.05
CA VAL A 127 -0.44 17.27 7.95
C VAL A 127 0.07 18.66 8.27
N LYS A 128 -0.06 19.08 9.53
CA LYS A 128 0.48 20.34 10.04
C LYS A 128 1.80 20.07 10.76
N LEU A 129 2.84 20.83 10.39
CA LEU A 129 4.14 20.80 11.03
C LEU A 129 4.39 22.12 11.75
N ASP A 130 4.67 22.02 13.06
CA ASP A 130 4.80 23.19 13.93
C ASP A 130 5.86 24.16 13.43
N GLY A 131 5.45 25.42 13.27
CA GLY A 131 6.30 26.50 12.74
C GLY A 131 6.59 26.43 11.24
N ARG A 132 6.34 25.31 10.56
CA ARG A 132 6.69 25.09 9.14
C ARG A 132 5.52 25.28 8.17
N GLY A 133 4.29 25.04 8.61
CA GLY A 133 3.09 25.14 7.77
C GLY A 133 2.28 23.85 7.75
N LYS A 134 1.39 23.71 6.76
CA LYS A 134 0.62 22.48 6.52
C LYS A 134 0.81 21.98 5.09
N ILE A 135 0.64 20.68 4.89
CA ILE A 135 0.58 20.00 3.59
C ILE A 135 -0.79 19.33 3.53
N THR A 136 -1.49 19.48 2.40
CA THR A 136 -2.78 18.82 2.15
C THR A 136 -2.61 17.76 1.08
N VAL A 137 -3.25 16.62 1.28
CA VAL A 137 -3.30 15.52 0.33
C VAL A 137 -4.75 15.12 0.10
N SER A 138 -5.07 14.69 -1.12
CA SER A 138 -6.39 14.15 -1.44
C SER A 138 -6.33 13.23 -2.64
N GLY A 139 -6.94 12.05 -2.54
CA GLY A 139 -6.95 11.08 -3.63
C GLY A 139 -7.75 9.82 -3.31
N ALA A 140 -8.01 9.05 -4.37
CA ALA A 140 -8.61 7.72 -4.27
C ALA A 140 -7.50 6.67 -4.23
N LEU A 141 -7.58 5.75 -3.28
CA LEU A 141 -6.68 4.61 -3.13
C LEU A 141 -7.37 3.34 -3.61
N PHE A 142 -6.76 2.62 -4.55
CA PHE A 142 -7.29 1.36 -5.09
C PHE A 142 -6.74 0.14 -4.34
N GLY A 143 -7.00 0.08 -3.03
CA GLY A 143 -6.49 -0.95 -2.12
C GLY A 143 -5.11 -0.65 -1.53
N ARG A 144 -4.60 -1.52 -0.65
CA ARG A 144 -3.38 -1.28 0.15
C ARG A 144 -2.05 -1.28 -0.64
N GLN A 145 -2.10 -1.69 -1.90
CA GLN A 145 -0.92 -1.66 -2.78
C GLN A 145 -0.75 -0.31 -3.47
N ASP A 146 -1.84 0.45 -3.60
CA ASP A 146 -1.80 1.84 -4.03
C ASP A 146 -1.45 2.71 -2.82
N ILE A 147 -0.24 3.26 -2.84
CA ILE A 147 0.32 3.99 -1.71
C ILE A 147 0.46 5.48 -1.99
N ALA A 148 0.15 5.95 -3.19
CA ALA A 148 0.49 7.29 -3.64
C ALA A 148 -0.75 8.20 -3.65
N ILE A 149 -0.76 9.19 -2.76
CA ILE A 149 -1.84 10.18 -2.65
C ILE A 149 -1.32 11.53 -3.15
N PRO A 150 -1.98 12.19 -4.11
CA PRO A 150 -1.55 13.50 -4.59
C PRO A 150 -1.45 14.54 -3.47
N VAL A 151 -0.35 15.30 -3.46
CA VAL A 151 -0.22 16.52 -2.67
C VAL A 151 -0.96 17.63 -3.39
N THR A 152 -2.05 18.11 -2.80
CA THR A 152 -2.95 19.11 -3.40
C THR A 152 -2.59 20.53 -3.01
N GLY A 153 -1.77 20.73 -1.96
CA GLY A 153 -1.30 22.05 -1.57
C GLY A 153 -0.61 22.10 -0.23
N GLY A 154 -0.41 23.33 0.24
CA GLY A 154 0.16 23.60 1.54
C GLY A 154 0.24 25.08 1.86
N THR A 155 0.90 25.40 2.97
CA THR A 155 1.09 26.79 3.43
C THR A 155 2.52 27.01 3.93
N ARG A 156 2.91 28.28 4.09
CA ARG A 156 4.24 28.68 4.59
C ARG A 156 5.35 27.99 3.79
N ASN A 157 6.16 27.15 4.43
CA ASN A 157 7.27 26.45 3.76
C ASN A 157 6.78 25.45 2.71
N PHE A 158 5.47 25.18 2.65
CA PHE A 158 4.82 24.27 1.73
C PHE A 158 3.79 24.97 0.83
N SER A 159 3.85 26.31 0.69
CA SER A 159 2.86 27.09 -0.08
C SER A 159 2.72 26.69 -1.55
N ALA A 160 3.79 26.15 -2.14
CA ALA A 160 3.83 25.65 -3.51
C ALA A 160 3.95 24.11 -3.59
N ALA A 161 3.72 23.39 -2.50
CA ALA A 161 3.93 21.95 -2.45
C ALA A 161 3.05 21.20 -3.47
N ARG A 162 3.70 20.34 -4.25
CA ARG A 162 3.14 19.40 -5.23
C ARG A 162 3.86 18.05 -5.08
N GLY A 163 3.39 17.04 -5.81
CA GLY A 163 3.94 15.69 -5.78
C GLY A 163 2.98 14.72 -5.10
N GLN A 164 3.50 13.80 -4.30
CA GLN A 164 2.71 12.70 -3.74
C GLN A 164 3.17 12.29 -2.33
N LEU A 165 2.21 11.83 -1.53
CA LEU A 165 2.43 11.18 -0.25
C LEU A 165 2.46 9.67 -0.47
N LYS A 166 3.51 9.01 0.03
CA LYS A 166 3.59 7.55 0.15
C LYS A 166 3.39 7.11 1.60
N VAL A 167 2.47 6.18 1.82
CA VAL A 167 2.10 5.67 3.14
C VAL A 167 2.63 4.25 3.34
N PHE A 168 3.30 4.01 4.46
CA PHE A 168 3.74 2.68 4.86
C PHE A 168 3.34 2.35 6.30
N ASP A 169 2.86 1.13 6.53
CA ASP A 169 2.57 0.64 7.87
C ASP A 169 3.88 0.17 8.52
N LEU A 170 4.18 0.70 9.71
CA LEU A 170 5.32 0.29 10.52
C LEU A 170 4.87 -0.67 11.63
N PRO A 171 5.81 -1.47 12.18
CA PRO A 171 5.53 -2.27 13.36
C PRO A 171 5.00 -1.43 14.52
N ARG A 172 4.16 -2.06 15.36
CA ARG A 172 3.53 -1.44 16.55
C ARG A 172 2.47 -0.37 16.23
N GLY A 173 1.87 -0.42 15.03
CA GLY A 173 0.71 0.42 14.69
C GLY A 173 1.06 1.88 14.43
N ARG A 174 2.30 2.15 13.98
CA ARG A 174 2.72 3.48 13.53
C ARG A 174 2.69 3.54 12.02
N THR A 175 2.66 4.74 11.46
CA THR A 175 2.64 4.94 10.01
C THR A 175 3.84 5.78 9.60
N LEU A 176 4.50 5.43 8.50
CA LEU A 176 5.51 6.26 7.86
C LEU A 176 4.86 7.03 6.72
N LEU A 177 4.93 8.35 6.79
CA LEU A 177 4.51 9.25 5.72
C LEU A 177 5.76 9.79 5.02
N VAL A 178 5.90 9.48 3.73
CA VAL A 178 6.98 10.01 2.88
C VAL A 178 6.36 10.90 1.81
N PHE A 179 6.50 12.21 1.99
CA PHE A 179 6.12 13.19 0.98
C PHE A 179 7.24 13.32 -0.04
N GLU A 180 6.97 13.03 -1.30
CA GLU A 180 7.84 13.31 -2.44
C GLU A 180 7.38 14.63 -3.05
N LEU A 181 8.16 15.68 -2.84
CA LEU A 181 7.81 17.04 -3.21
C LEU A 181 8.57 17.48 -4.48
N GLU A 182 7.89 18.17 -5.38
CA GLU A 182 8.45 18.71 -6.63
C GLU A 182 8.82 20.19 -6.52
#